data_AF-A0A7V6FCN7-F1
#
_entry.id   AF-A0A7V6FCN7-F1
#
_cell.length_a   1.000
_cell.length_b   1.000
_cell.length_c   1.000
_cell.angle_alpha   90.00
_cell.angle_beta   90.00
_cell.angle_gamma   90.00
#
_symmetry.space_group_name_H-M   'P 1'
#
loop_
_entity.id
_entity.type
_entity.pdbx_description
1 polymer ?
#
loop_
_entity_poly.entity_id
_entity_poly.type
_entity_poly.pdbx_seq_one_letter_code
_entity_poly.pdbx_strand_id
1 'polypeptide(L)'
;MRFGKTLSSLQIVKELGFKRTIIVTHRPVVRNSWFEDFRKIFKEPTGFYFGSTTAGLTLNDLMSLLHDNDSNKIIYFASLQDLRESRAIGGLYNKNEIIFNTEWDLVIIDDINEIVQTKLVKNEQKYPVSMAYGKKNKYTDYLKGEVSE
;
A
#
# COMPACT_ATOMS: atom_id res chain seq x y z
N MET A 1 -14.24 2.13 -13.19
CA MET A 1 -15.45 2.34 -12.37
C MET A 1 -15.17 3.35 -11.25
N ARG A 2 -15.96 4.42 -11.09
CA ARG A 2 -15.81 5.46 -10.04
C ARG A 2 -16.82 5.25 -8.89
N PHE A 3 -16.62 4.23 -8.05
CA PHE A 3 -17.46 3.98 -6.86
C PHE A 3 -17.02 4.77 -5.61
N GLY A 4 -16.15 5.78 -5.78
CA GLY A 4 -15.67 6.57 -4.64
C GLY A 4 -14.75 5.82 -3.68
N LYS A 5 -14.11 4.71 -4.11
CA LYS A 5 -13.23 3.87 -3.25
C LYS A 5 -12.18 4.69 -2.48
N THR A 6 -11.52 5.62 -3.17
CA THR A 6 -10.55 6.55 -2.59
C THR A 6 -11.17 7.38 -1.47
N LEU A 7 -12.32 7.99 -1.74
CA LEU A 7 -13.03 8.84 -0.80
C LEU A 7 -13.53 8.03 0.40
N SER A 8 -14.12 6.86 0.17
CA SER A 8 -14.56 5.95 1.23
C SER A 8 -13.39 5.47 2.10
N SER A 9 -12.23 5.17 1.51
CA SER A 9 -11.05 4.74 2.26
C SER A 9 -10.54 5.85 3.19
N LEU A 10 -10.43 7.08 2.68
CA LEU A 10 -10.02 8.24 3.49
C LEU A 10 -11.07 8.60 4.56
N GLN A 11 -12.36 8.40 4.28
CA GLN A 11 -13.42 8.58 5.26
C GLN A 11 -13.30 7.58 6.41
N ILE A 12 -13.02 6.30 6.13
CA ILE A 12 -12.75 5.28 7.16
C ILE A 12 -11.55 5.67 8.02
N VAL A 13 -10.47 6.18 7.40
CA VAL A 13 -9.29 6.67 8.13
C VAL A 13 -9.67 7.77 9.12
N LYS A 14 -10.49 8.72 8.68
CA LYS A 14 -10.96 9.83 9.49
C LYS A 14 -11.86 9.37 10.65
N GLU A 15 -12.84 8.53 10.36
CA GLU A 15 -13.84 8.08 11.35
C GLU A 15 -13.25 7.15 12.41
N LEU A 16 -12.34 6.24 12.02
CA LEU A 16 -11.70 5.30 12.93
C LEU A 16 -10.43 5.87 13.58
N GLY A 17 -9.95 7.03 13.12
CA GLY A 17 -8.88 7.75 13.80
C GLY A 17 -7.51 7.06 13.74
N PHE A 18 -7.23 6.26 12.70
CA PHE A 18 -5.93 5.58 12.56
C PHE A 18 -4.77 6.57 12.60
N LYS A 19 -3.78 6.34 13.46
CA LYS A 19 -2.68 7.29 13.70
C LYS A 19 -1.65 7.23 12.60
N ARG A 20 -1.34 6.04 12.08
CA ARG A 20 -0.37 5.82 11.00
C ARG A 20 -1.03 5.00 9.91
N THR A 21 -1.41 5.67 8.82
CA THR A 21 -1.96 5.02 7.62
C THR A 21 -0.98 5.12 6.47
N ILE A 22 -0.75 4.00 5.77
CA ILE A 22 -0.04 3.99 4.49
C ILE A 22 -0.95 3.55 3.35
N ILE A 23 -0.85 4.26 2.22
CA ILE A 23 -1.54 3.97 0.98
C ILE A 23 -0.50 3.50 -0.02
N VAL A 24 -0.65 2.27 -0.49
CA VAL A 24 0.27 1.62 -1.43
C VAL A 24 -0.45 1.39 -2.75
N THR A 25 0.13 1.86 -3.84
CA THR A 25 -0.45 1.69 -5.18
C THR A 25 0.60 1.31 -6.22
N HIS A 26 0.18 0.62 -7.27
CA HIS A 26 1.00 0.43 -8.46
C HIS A 26 1.08 1.65 -9.38
N ARG A 27 0.24 2.67 -9.15
CA ARG A 27 0.06 3.79 -10.09
C ARG A 27 0.54 5.11 -9.48
N PRO A 28 1.81 5.51 -9.68
CA PRO A 28 2.32 6.78 -9.16
C PRO A 28 1.48 8.00 -9.58
N VAL A 29 0.90 7.95 -10.78
CA VAL A 29 0.08 9.02 -11.36
C VAL A 29 -1.17 9.36 -10.54
N VAL A 30 -1.67 8.47 -9.69
CA VAL A 30 -2.87 8.76 -8.87
C VAL A 30 -2.56 9.54 -7.59
N ARG A 31 -1.28 9.76 -7.27
CA ARG A 31 -0.81 10.48 -6.07
C ARG A 31 -1.52 11.82 -5.86
N ASN A 32 -1.53 12.66 -6.90
CA ASN A 32 -2.14 13.99 -6.81
C ASN A 32 -3.65 13.88 -6.54
N SER A 33 -4.33 12.89 -7.15
CA SER A 33 -5.75 12.67 -6.88
C SER A 33 -6.02 12.29 -5.43
N TRP A 34 -5.19 11.41 -4.84
CA TRP A 34 -5.29 11.07 -3.42
C TRP A 34 -5.05 12.30 -2.52
N PHE A 35 -4.09 13.15 -2.87
CA PHE A 35 -3.85 14.38 -2.13
C PHE A 35 -5.00 15.38 -2.25
N GLU A 36 -5.60 15.55 -3.44
CA GLU A 36 -6.80 16.38 -3.61
C GLU A 36 -7.97 15.87 -2.77
N ASP A 37 -8.20 14.56 -2.77
CA ASP A 37 -9.30 13.97 -2.03
C ASP A 37 -9.07 14.06 -0.51
N PHE A 38 -7.82 13.91 -0.06
CA PHE A 38 -7.43 14.23 1.32
C PHE A 38 -7.81 15.66 1.69
N ARG A 39 -7.42 16.66 0.88
CA ARG A 39 -7.75 18.06 1.16
C ARG A 39 -9.26 18.33 1.21
N LYS A 40 -10.07 17.58 0.44
CA LYS A 40 -11.53 17.70 0.49
C LYS A 40 -12.15 17.09 1.74
N ILE A 41 -11.58 16.03 2.30
CA ILE A 41 -12.13 15.28 3.44
C ILE A 41 -11.66 15.88 4.78
N PHE A 42 -10.45 16.42 4.81
CA PHE A 42 -9.77 16.94 6.00
C PHE A 42 -9.65 18.48 5.95
N LYS A 43 -10.77 19.19 5.73
CA LYS A 43 -10.81 20.65 5.49
C LYS A 43 -10.48 21.54 6.70
N GLU A 44 -10.68 21.04 7.92
CA GLU A 44 -10.39 21.74 9.17
C GLU A 44 -9.05 21.27 9.75
N PRO A 45 -8.47 21.95 10.76
CA PRO A 45 -7.40 21.35 11.54
C PRO A 45 -7.93 20.08 12.24
N THR A 46 -7.75 18.95 11.56
CA THR A 46 -8.20 17.62 11.99
C THR A 46 -7.13 16.88 12.78
N GLY A 47 -5.91 17.41 12.82
CA GLY A 47 -4.73 16.69 13.29
C GLY A 47 -4.23 15.62 12.32
N PHE A 48 -4.79 15.52 11.11
CA PHE A 48 -4.29 14.63 10.07
C PHE A 48 -3.36 15.36 9.10
N TYR A 49 -2.27 14.70 8.76
CA TYR A 49 -1.26 15.19 7.84
C TYR A 49 -1.03 14.19 6.72
N PHE A 50 -0.92 14.69 5.49
CA PHE A 50 -0.66 13.86 4.32
C PHE A 50 0.74 14.10 3.79
N GLY A 51 1.41 13.01 3.39
CA GLY A 51 2.71 13.08 2.75
C GLY A 51 2.93 12.03 1.69
N SER A 52 3.89 12.29 0.83
CA SER A 52 4.35 11.40 -0.22
C SER A 52 5.71 11.88 -0.73
N THR A 53 6.28 11.21 -1.72
CA THR A 53 7.57 11.63 -2.31
C THR A 53 7.51 13.03 -2.96
N THR A 54 6.35 13.44 -3.51
CA THR A 54 6.24 14.68 -4.32
C THR A 54 5.01 15.55 -4.04
N ALA A 55 4.15 15.16 -3.11
CA ALA A 55 2.93 15.88 -2.75
C ALA A 55 2.71 15.83 -1.24
N GLY A 56 2.28 16.95 -0.65
CA GLY A 56 2.21 17.09 0.80
C GLY A 56 3.61 17.12 1.44
N LEU A 57 3.71 16.57 2.65
CA LEU A 57 4.93 16.53 3.45
C LEU A 57 5.84 15.35 3.09
N THR A 58 7.11 15.42 3.47
CA THR A 58 7.99 14.25 3.40
C THR A 58 7.70 13.29 4.55
N LEU A 59 8.15 12.03 4.43
CA LEU A 59 7.97 11.07 5.52
C LEU A 59 8.67 11.52 6.81
N ASN A 60 9.86 12.14 6.72
CA ASN A 60 10.56 12.65 7.89
C ASN A 60 9.77 13.75 8.61
N ASP A 61 9.18 14.67 7.85
CA ASP A 61 8.34 15.74 8.43
C ASP A 61 7.12 15.13 9.14
N LEU A 62 6.49 14.13 8.54
CA LEU A 62 5.37 13.40 9.17
C LEU A 62 5.80 12.70 10.48
N MET A 63 6.97 12.07 10.50
CA MET A 63 7.48 11.43 11.71
C MET A 63 7.81 12.46 12.80
N SER A 64 8.36 13.62 12.43
CA SER A 64 8.56 14.74 13.36
C SER A 64 7.22 15.20 13.95
N LEU A 65 6.19 15.37 13.13
CA LEU A 65 4.87 15.77 13.60
C LEU A 65 4.25 14.77 14.59
N LEU A 66 4.43 13.46 14.36
CA LEU A 66 4.00 12.44 15.32
C LEU A 66 4.74 12.53 16.65
N HIS A 67 6.03 12.88 16.63
CA HIS A 67 6.84 13.04 17.82
C HIS A 67 6.48 14.32 18.59
N ASP A 68 6.20 15.41 17.88
CA ASP A 68 5.91 16.72 18.47
C ASP A 68 4.54 16.78 19.16
N ASN A 69 3.56 16.01 18.67
CA ASN A 69 2.25 15.94 19.29
C ASN A 69 1.59 14.57 19.05
N ASP A 70 1.32 13.86 20.14
CA ASP A 70 0.76 12.51 20.13
C ASP A 70 -0.65 12.41 19.50
N SER A 71 -1.39 13.52 19.47
CA SER A 71 -2.72 13.59 18.84
C SER A 71 -2.66 13.65 17.31
N ASN A 72 -1.50 13.96 16.74
CA ASN A 72 -1.28 14.01 15.30
C ASN A 72 -1.40 12.62 14.68
N LYS A 73 -1.90 12.59 13.44
CA LYS A 73 -2.12 11.39 12.65
C LYS A 73 -1.59 11.62 11.25
N ILE A 74 -1.04 10.59 10.64
CA ILE A 74 -0.38 10.68 9.34
C ILE A 74 -0.98 9.71 8.34
N ILE A 75 -1.02 10.16 7.09
CA ILE A 75 -1.38 9.39 5.92
C ILE A 75 -0.23 9.52 4.93
N TYR A 76 0.46 8.43 4.65
CA TYR A 76 1.57 8.42 3.71
C TYR A 76 1.21 7.66 2.42
N PHE A 77 1.43 8.28 1.27
CA PHE A 77 1.26 7.64 -0.03
C PHE A 77 2.60 7.18 -0.59
N ALA A 78 2.68 5.89 -0.92
CA ALA A 78 3.84 5.27 -1.54
C ALA A 78 3.44 4.51 -2.80
N SER A 79 4.17 4.69 -3.91
CA SER A 79 4.02 3.79 -5.05
C SER A 79 4.89 2.54 -4.87
N LEU A 80 4.49 1.43 -5.47
CA LEU A 80 5.27 0.20 -5.46
C LEU A 80 6.60 0.33 -6.22
N GLN A 81 6.73 1.30 -7.12
CA GLN A 81 8.02 1.65 -7.74
C GLN A 81 8.93 2.31 -6.71
N ASP A 82 8.42 3.32 -5.99
CA ASP A 82 9.16 3.99 -4.90
C ASP A 82 9.68 2.94 -3.89
N LEU A 83 8.85 1.95 -3.54
CA LEU A 83 9.21 0.87 -2.59
C LEU A 83 10.23 -0.16 -3.14
N ARG A 84 10.30 -0.35 -4.46
CA ARG A 84 11.17 -1.37 -5.10
C ARG A 84 12.54 -0.82 -5.49
N GLU A 85 12.62 0.43 -5.93
CA GLU A 85 13.87 1.04 -6.41
C GLU A 85 14.94 1.18 -5.33
N SER A 86 14.58 1.06 -4.04
CA SER A 86 15.54 1.14 -2.93
C SER A 86 16.48 -0.05 -2.77
N ARG A 87 16.20 -1.19 -3.42
CA ARG A 87 17.06 -2.40 -3.29
C ARG A 87 17.94 -2.65 -4.51
N ALA A 88 17.66 -1.99 -5.64
CA ALA A 88 18.22 -2.36 -6.94
C ALA A 88 19.41 -1.49 -7.39
N ILE A 89 19.60 -0.31 -6.81
CA ILE A 89 20.70 0.60 -7.17
C ILE A 89 21.16 1.23 -5.86
N GLY A 90 22.42 1.03 -5.48
CA GLY A 90 23.02 1.55 -4.24
C GLY A 90 22.99 3.07 -4.15
N GLY A 91 21.81 3.64 -3.92
CA GLY A 91 21.56 5.05 -3.68
C GLY A 91 21.64 5.37 -2.20
N LEU A 92 22.33 6.45 -1.87
CA LEU A 92 22.75 6.91 -0.54
C LEU A 92 21.62 7.29 0.45
N TYR A 93 20.37 6.84 0.27
CA TYR A 93 19.27 7.26 1.13
C TYR A 93 18.30 6.14 1.52
N ASN A 94 18.33 5.78 2.80
CA ASN A 94 17.43 4.87 3.55
C ASN A 94 15.96 5.35 3.63
N LYS A 95 15.46 6.12 2.66
CA LYS A 95 14.10 6.69 2.67
C LYS A 95 13.02 5.64 2.87
N ASN A 96 13.24 4.42 2.36
CA ASN A 96 12.30 3.33 2.49
C ASN A 96 12.47 2.50 3.77
N GLU A 97 13.61 2.55 4.46
CA GLU A 97 13.75 1.83 5.74
C GLU A 97 12.78 2.37 6.77
N ILE A 98 12.58 3.70 6.79
CA ILE A 98 11.58 4.32 7.66
C ILE A 98 10.19 3.75 7.36
N ILE A 99 9.84 3.58 6.08
CA ILE A 99 8.55 2.98 5.69
C ILE A 99 8.42 1.55 6.21
N PHE A 100 9.46 0.73 6.06
CA PHE A 100 9.44 -0.69 6.45
C PHE A 100 9.57 -0.92 7.97
N ASN A 101 10.20 0.00 8.69
CA ASN A 101 10.37 -0.06 10.14
C ASN A 101 9.25 0.65 10.92
N THR A 102 8.40 1.41 10.23
CA THR A 102 7.22 2.03 10.85
C THR A 102 6.14 0.97 11.03
N GLU A 103 5.63 0.85 12.25
CA GLU A 103 4.40 0.11 12.51
C GLU A 103 3.21 0.91 12.00
N TRP A 104 2.56 0.41 10.96
CA TRP A 104 1.37 1.05 10.39
C TRP A 104 0.12 0.47 11.04
N ASP A 105 -0.80 1.35 11.47
CA ASP A 105 -2.07 0.91 12.05
C ASP A 105 -3.05 0.49 10.94
N LEU A 106 -2.91 1.06 9.74
CA LEU A 106 -3.68 0.69 8.56
C LEU A 106 -2.82 0.72 7.29
N VAL A 107 -2.97 -0.33 6.48
CA VAL A 107 -2.38 -0.43 5.14
C VAL A 107 -3.50 -0.51 4.11
N ILE A 108 -3.61 0.51 3.25
CA ILE A 108 -4.54 0.54 2.13
C ILE A 108 -3.78 0.11 0.87
N ILE A 109 -4.22 -0.97 0.24
CA ILE A 109 -3.65 -1.45 -1.03
C ILE A 109 -4.60 -1.10 -2.16
N ASP A 110 -4.20 -0.15 -3.00
CA ASP A 110 -4.94 0.29 -4.18
C ASP A 110 -4.56 -0.56 -5.41
N ASP A 111 -5.56 -0.88 -6.24
CA ASP A 111 -5.42 -1.70 -7.45
C ASP A 111 -4.70 -3.07 -7.24
N ILE A 112 -5.13 -3.83 -6.21
CA ILE A 112 -4.53 -5.13 -5.82
C ILE A 112 -4.48 -6.19 -6.95
N ASN A 113 -5.39 -6.11 -7.91
CA ASN A 113 -5.52 -7.12 -8.96
C ASN A 113 -4.26 -7.23 -9.84
N GLU A 114 -3.55 -6.13 -10.08
CA GLU A 114 -2.31 -6.13 -10.88
C GLU A 114 -1.12 -6.69 -10.10
N ILE A 115 -1.08 -6.47 -8.76
CA ILE A 115 -0.06 -7.04 -7.85
C ILE A 115 -0.11 -8.56 -7.87
N VAL A 116 -1.32 -9.13 -7.77
CA VAL A 116 -1.55 -10.57 -7.63
C VAL A 116 -1.24 -11.29 -8.94
N GLN A 117 -1.70 -10.77 -10.08
CA GLN A 117 -1.44 -11.37 -11.39
C GLN A 117 0.06 -11.46 -11.71
N THR A 118 0.82 -10.41 -11.39
CA THR A 118 2.27 -10.39 -11.67
C THR A 118 3.05 -11.42 -10.84
N LYS A 119 2.62 -11.70 -9.60
CA LYS A 119 3.24 -12.75 -8.76
C LYS A 119 2.86 -14.15 -9.22
N LEU A 120 1.61 -14.37 -9.61
CA LEU A 120 1.14 -15.66 -10.11
C LEU A 120 1.88 -16.06 -11.38
N VAL A 121 1.97 -15.16 -12.38
CA VAL A 121 2.68 -15.44 -13.64
C VAL A 121 4.18 -15.73 -13.42
N LYS A 122 4.84 -14.98 -12.52
CA LYS A 122 6.26 -15.24 -12.19
C LYS A 122 6.46 -16.56 -11.45
N ASN A 123 5.53 -16.93 -10.57
CA ASN A 123 5.59 -18.22 -9.88
C ASN A 123 5.29 -19.37 -10.83
N GLU A 124 4.37 -19.21 -11.80
CA GLU A 124 4.12 -20.19 -12.86
C GLU A 124 5.34 -20.34 -13.79
N GLN A 125 6.06 -19.28 -14.11
CA GLN A 125 7.31 -19.41 -14.88
C GLN A 125 8.43 -20.08 -14.08
N LYS A 126 8.52 -19.80 -12.77
CA LYS A 126 9.54 -20.38 -11.88
C LYS A 126 9.21 -21.83 -11.50
N TYR A 127 7.93 -22.16 -11.42
CA TYR A 127 7.38 -23.47 -11.07
C TYR A 127 6.22 -23.78 -12.03
N PRO A 128 6.52 -24.12 -13.29
CA PRO A 128 5.48 -24.45 -14.25
C PRO A 128 4.69 -25.65 -13.75
N VAL A 129 3.38 -25.64 -14.02
CA VAL A 129 2.44 -26.68 -13.57
C VAL A 129 2.90 -28.08 -14.03
N SER A 130 3.65 -28.17 -15.13
CA SER A 130 4.31 -29.39 -15.61
C SER A 130 5.39 -29.94 -14.67
N MET A 131 6.05 -29.09 -13.87
CA MET A 131 7.00 -29.48 -12.82
C MET A 131 6.33 -29.84 -11.48
N ALA A 132 5.04 -29.55 -11.31
CA ALA A 132 4.29 -29.93 -10.11
C ALA A 132 3.94 -31.43 -10.06
N TYR A 133 4.22 -32.18 -11.13
CA TYR A 133 4.11 -33.64 -11.17
C TYR A 133 5.28 -34.29 -10.42
N GLY A 134 5.26 -34.24 -9.09
CA GLY A 134 6.39 -34.77 -8.34
C GLY A 134 6.32 -34.70 -6.82
N LYS A 135 5.14 -34.90 -6.22
CA LYS A 135 4.89 -35.48 -4.88
C LYS A 135 3.54 -34.96 -4.39
N LYS A 136 2.62 -35.88 -4.08
CA LYS A 136 1.38 -35.60 -3.34
C LYS A 136 1.71 -34.69 -2.15
N ASN A 137 1.20 -33.46 -2.17
CA ASN A 137 1.28 -32.56 -1.03
C ASN A 137 -0.09 -31.89 -0.88
N LYS A 138 -0.55 -31.70 0.36
CA LYS A 138 -1.93 -31.31 0.77
C LYS A 138 -2.54 -30.08 0.06
N TYR A 139 -1.76 -29.33 -0.71
CA TYR A 139 -2.21 -28.16 -1.47
C TYR A 139 -2.88 -28.51 -2.81
N THR A 140 -2.59 -29.66 -3.42
CA THR A 140 -3.18 -30.03 -4.72
C THR A 140 -4.62 -30.54 -4.62
N ASP A 141 -5.12 -30.83 -3.42
CA ASP A 141 -6.47 -31.36 -3.21
C ASP A 141 -7.56 -30.27 -3.27
N TYR A 142 -7.22 -28.99 -3.06
CA TYR A 142 -8.16 -27.87 -3.22
C TYR A 142 -8.52 -27.57 -4.68
N LEU A 143 -7.74 -28.08 -5.63
CA LEU A 143 -7.97 -27.87 -7.07
C LEU A 143 -8.62 -29.09 -7.74
N LYS A 144 -8.90 -30.16 -6.99
CA LYS A 144 -9.58 -31.37 -7.48
C LYS A 144 -11.04 -31.47 -7.04
N GLY A 145 -11.67 -30.33 -6.76
CA GLY A 145 -13.12 -30.24 -6.64
C GLY A 145 -13.81 -30.24 -8.02
N GLU A 146 -13.57 -31.26 -8.84
CA GLU A 146 -14.65 -31.84 -9.64
C GLU A 146 -15.15 -33.02 -8.80
N VAL A 147 -16.44 -33.25 -8.56
CA VAL A 147 -17.50 -33.73 -9.45
C VAL A 147 -18.82 -33.41 -8.69
N SER A 148 -19.97 -33.08 -9.28
CA SER A 148 -20.76 -34.02 -10.07
C SER A 148 -22.00 -33.43 -10.73
N GLU A 149 -22.20 -33.89 -11.98
CA GLU A 149 -23.40 -33.96 -12.84
C GLU A 149 -24.07 -32.66 -13.30
#